data_AF-A0A0G4P9S9-F1
#
_entry.id   AF-A0A0G4P9S9-F1
#
_cell.length_a   1.000
_cell.length_b   1.000
_cell.length_c   1.000
_cell.angle_alpha   90.00
_cell.angle_beta   90.00
_cell.angle_gamma   90.00
#
_symmetry.space_group_name_H-M   'P 1'
#
loop_
_entity.id
_entity.type
_entity.pdbx_description
1 polymer ?
#
loop_
_entity_poly.entity_id
_entity_poly.type
_entity_poly.pdbx_seq_one_letter_code
_entity_poly.pdbx_strand_id
1 'polypeptide(L)'
;MMNSPQISGWQVLATKRKLVVSCVLGLFFLAIGMDIRAELGAGHNQRKMSKRDTTSSAAIWQPAAGVKWQIQLVDAVEDTTIDADIWDIDLFDNTAETITTLQNKGHKVICYFSAGTYEDWRPDISKFDTADFGSNLDEWPGERWLNIKSSSVRAIMSSRLDMAKQKGCNGVDPDNIDAYGNENGLGLTEADSIDFLTFLASESHSRGMSIGLKNGGDIIGSVIDKMQWSVNEQCAEYDECETYAAFTEVNKPVFHIEYSGETIESGGSGDTSVSTAETATASEATSTATAIVTPASSPSAAETATPTATATATDTDGDDEEADTSADTTKEQKHRYGHGHHKLRARAVLSSTLKTSACNAANADKFSTVIKNMNLDAWVEYC
;
A
#
# COMPACT_ATOMS: atom_id res chain seq x y z
N MET A 1 14.71 -38.36 -18.40
CA MET A 1 14.61 -37.00 -17.83
C MET A 1 13.13 -36.69 -17.68
N MET A 2 12.67 -36.46 -16.46
CA MET A 2 11.39 -35.81 -16.17
C MET A 2 11.78 -34.59 -15.34
N ASN A 3 11.35 -33.40 -15.75
CA ASN A 3 11.60 -32.18 -14.99
C ASN A 3 10.69 -32.19 -13.76
N SER A 4 11.27 -32.23 -12.57
CA SER A 4 10.56 -31.83 -11.35
C SER A 4 10.53 -30.31 -11.28
N PRO A 5 9.37 -29.68 -11.00
CA PRO A 5 9.33 -28.26 -10.64
C PRO A 5 10.19 -28.01 -9.39
N GLN A 6 10.89 -26.88 -9.35
CA GLN A 6 11.59 -26.45 -8.14
C GLN A 6 10.56 -26.04 -7.08
N ILE A 7 10.71 -26.59 -5.88
CA ILE A 7 9.87 -26.27 -4.72
C ILE A 7 10.54 -25.12 -3.98
N SER A 8 9.84 -24.00 -3.77
CA SER A 8 10.32 -22.90 -2.92
C SER A 8 10.46 -23.37 -1.47
N GLY A 9 11.61 -23.07 -0.86
CA GLY A 9 12.10 -23.82 0.30
C GLY A 9 11.64 -23.30 1.66
N TRP A 10 10.41 -23.59 2.08
CA TRP A 10 9.95 -23.41 3.48
C TRP A 10 9.33 -24.69 4.07
N GLN A 11 10.18 -25.69 4.35
CA GLN A 11 9.80 -26.97 5.00
C GLN A 11 10.82 -27.45 6.06
N VAL A 12 11.41 -26.55 6.87
CA VAL A 12 12.18 -26.95 8.07
C VAL A 12 12.02 -25.96 9.23
N LEU A 13 11.01 -26.14 10.10
CA LEU A 13 11.10 -25.96 11.58
C LEU A 13 9.80 -26.22 12.38
N ALA A 14 8.82 -26.94 11.81
CA ALA A 14 7.63 -27.38 12.55
C ALA A 14 7.92 -28.53 13.55
N THR A 15 8.72 -28.31 14.60
CA THR A 15 8.66 -29.18 15.80
C THR A 15 9.24 -28.55 17.09
N LYS A 16 8.48 -28.69 18.18
CA LYS A 16 8.85 -28.51 19.60
C LYS A 16 8.94 -27.06 20.14
N ARG A 17 7.81 -26.54 20.62
CA ARG A 17 7.55 -26.38 22.07
C ARG A 17 6.09 -26.02 22.36
N LYS A 18 5.31 -27.02 22.80
CA LYS A 18 4.09 -26.78 23.59
C LYS A 18 4.45 -26.76 25.08
N LEU A 19 3.60 -26.11 25.88
CA LEU A 19 3.59 -25.91 27.34
C LEU A 19 4.35 -24.69 27.93
N VAL A 20 3.65 -24.11 28.92
CA VAL A 20 4.06 -23.15 29.97
C VAL A 20 4.17 -21.66 29.59
N VAL A 21 3.02 -21.01 29.31
CA VAL A 21 2.64 -19.76 30.01
C VAL A 21 1.11 -19.77 30.26
N SER A 22 0.71 -20.21 31.45
CA SER A 22 -0.61 -19.93 32.04
C SER A 22 -0.40 -19.73 33.55
N CYS A 23 -1.27 -18.97 34.21
CA CYS A 23 -1.21 -18.55 35.63
C CYS A 23 -0.33 -17.33 36.00
N VAL A 24 -0.46 -16.18 35.32
CA VAL A 24 -0.01 -14.87 35.87
C VAL A 24 -1.12 -13.79 35.93
N LEU A 25 -2.19 -13.89 35.14
CA LEU A 25 -3.33 -12.96 35.17
C LEU A 25 -4.38 -13.31 36.24
N GLY A 26 -3.96 -13.44 37.51
CA GLY A 26 -4.83 -13.97 38.58
C GLY A 26 -4.59 -13.48 40.01
N LEU A 27 -3.72 -12.50 40.27
CA LEU A 27 -3.44 -11.99 41.63
C LEU A 27 -3.13 -10.48 41.69
N PHE A 28 -4.00 -9.61 41.15
CA PHE A 28 -3.90 -8.15 41.36
C PHE A 28 -5.23 -7.43 41.65
N PHE A 29 -6.21 -8.16 42.19
CA PHE A 29 -7.40 -7.57 42.83
C PHE A 29 -7.54 -8.13 44.25
N LEU A 30 -7.03 -7.42 45.27
CA LEU A 30 -7.47 -7.42 46.68
C LEU A 30 -6.54 -6.60 47.60
N ALA A 31 -6.65 -5.27 47.54
CA ALA A 31 -6.28 -4.23 48.51
C ALA A 31 -6.42 -2.89 47.75
N ILE A 32 -7.06 -1.82 48.23
CA ILE A 32 -7.08 -1.25 49.58
C ILE A 32 -8.53 -0.91 49.98
N GLY A 33 -8.86 -1.06 51.27
CA GLY A 33 -10.14 -0.67 51.84
C GLY A 33 -10.19 0.78 52.36
N MET A 34 -11.42 1.22 52.61
CA MET A 34 -11.86 2.44 53.31
C MET A 34 -11.12 2.64 54.67
N ASP A 35 -11.10 3.79 55.36
CA ASP A 35 -12.10 4.85 55.48
C ASP A 35 -11.48 6.07 56.21
N ILE A 36 -11.82 7.33 55.87
CA ILE A 36 -11.75 8.49 56.79
C ILE A 36 -12.93 9.42 56.50
N ARG A 37 -13.70 9.72 57.54
CA ARG A 37 -14.96 10.48 57.49
C ARG A 37 -14.79 11.95 57.91
N ALA A 38 -15.31 12.83 57.04
CA ALA A 38 -15.92 14.15 57.26
C ALA A 38 -15.40 15.11 58.35
N GLU A 39 -15.18 16.36 57.94
CA GLU A 39 -15.42 17.53 58.80
C GLU A 39 -16.12 18.65 57.99
N LEU A 40 -17.12 19.28 58.58
CA LEU A 40 -17.94 20.35 57.98
C LEU A 40 -17.41 21.71 58.43
N GLY A 41 -17.07 22.59 57.48
CA GLY A 41 -16.64 23.97 57.78
C GLY A 41 -17.07 24.94 56.67
N ALA A 42 -18.01 25.83 56.99
CA ALA A 42 -18.44 26.87 56.06
C ALA A 42 -17.38 27.98 55.94
N GLY A 43 -16.97 28.31 54.71
CA GLY A 43 -15.96 29.33 54.44
C GLY A 43 -16.13 29.95 53.05
N HIS A 44 -16.84 31.07 52.99
CA HIS A 44 -17.08 31.81 51.74
C HIS A 44 -15.77 32.47 51.27
N ASN A 45 -15.19 32.01 50.16
CA ASN A 45 -14.10 32.73 49.49
C ASN A 45 -14.02 32.40 47.99
N GLN A 46 -14.15 33.42 47.15
CA GLN A 46 -14.12 33.26 45.70
C GLN A 46 -12.70 32.95 45.21
N ARG A 47 -12.41 31.68 44.93
CA ARG A 47 -11.31 31.32 44.03
C ARG A 47 -11.79 31.35 42.59
N LYS A 48 -11.45 32.45 41.92
CA LYS A 48 -11.51 32.69 40.48
C LYS A 48 -11.03 31.42 39.73
N MET A 49 -11.96 30.63 39.20
CA MET A 49 -11.60 29.45 38.41
C MET A 49 -10.94 29.93 37.13
N SER A 50 -9.62 29.77 37.04
CA SER A 50 -8.91 29.83 35.77
C SER A 50 -9.51 28.75 34.88
N LYS A 51 -10.20 29.18 33.83
CA LYS A 51 -10.76 28.30 32.80
C LYS A 51 -9.59 27.59 32.14
N ARG A 52 -9.28 26.39 32.59
CA ARG A 52 -8.31 25.51 31.95
C ARG A 52 -8.96 25.11 30.63
N ASP A 53 -8.56 25.76 29.54
CA ASP A 53 -8.89 25.28 28.20
C ASP A 53 -8.16 23.95 28.02
N THR A 54 -8.84 22.87 28.41
CA THR A 54 -8.64 21.58 27.77
C THR A 54 -9.10 21.76 26.33
N THR A 55 -8.15 22.13 25.46
CA THR A 55 -8.15 21.68 24.07
C THR A 55 -8.29 20.17 24.11
N SER A 56 -9.53 19.69 24.02
CA SER A 56 -9.78 18.30 23.70
C SER A 56 -9.14 18.07 22.34
N SER A 57 -8.01 17.37 22.31
CA SER A 57 -7.57 16.72 21.08
C SER A 57 -8.78 15.94 20.57
N ALA A 58 -9.22 16.22 19.35
CA ALA A 58 -10.29 15.43 18.75
C ALA A 58 -9.85 13.97 18.80
N ALA A 59 -10.69 13.09 19.33
CA ALA A 59 -10.36 11.68 19.40
C ALA A 59 -10.09 11.17 17.97
N ILE A 60 -8.99 10.41 17.81
CA ILE A 60 -8.68 9.76 16.53
C ILE A 60 -9.88 8.89 16.13
N TRP A 61 -10.24 8.92 14.85
CA TRP A 61 -11.42 8.22 14.36
C TRP A 61 -11.16 6.70 14.37
N GLN A 62 -11.93 5.98 15.17
CA GLN A 62 -11.88 4.53 15.25
C GLN A 62 -13.15 3.95 14.60
N PRO A 63 -13.08 3.39 13.38
CA PRO A 63 -14.17 2.58 12.84
C PRO A 63 -14.36 1.30 13.67
N ALA A 64 -15.57 0.75 13.69
CA ALA A 64 -15.86 -0.53 14.34
C ALA A 64 -15.57 -1.71 13.39
N ALA A 65 -15.48 -2.93 13.90
CA ALA A 65 -15.41 -4.13 13.06
C ALA A 65 -16.71 -4.31 12.24
N GLY A 66 -16.60 -4.80 11.00
CA GLY A 66 -17.73 -5.08 10.11
C GLY A 66 -18.42 -3.86 9.47
N VAL A 67 -17.84 -2.66 9.54
CA VAL A 67 -18.34 -1.49 8.79
C VAL A 67 -18.12 -1.66 7.28
N LYS A 68 -19.05 -1.18 6.45
CA LYS A 68 -18.99 -1.41 5.01
C LYS A 68 -18.02 -0.45 4.34
N TRP A 69 -17.25 -0.92 3.37
CA TRP A 69 -16.23 -0.11 2.69
C TRP A 69 -16.19 -0.32 1.18
N GLN A 70 -15.48 0.55 0.48
CA GLN A 70 -15.12 0.46 -0.92
C GLN A 70 -13.68 0.92 -1.06
N ILE A 71 -12.93 0.33 -1.98
CA ILE A 71 -11.60 0.77 -2.39
C ILE A 71 -11.59 1.04 -3.89
N GLN A 72 -10.99 2.14 -4.34
CA GLN A 72 -10.81 2.46 -5.76
C GLN A 72 -9.51 3.24 -5.97
N LEU A 73 -8.51 2.62 -6.62
CA LEU A 73 -7.16 3.18 -6.75
C LEU A 73 -6.74 3.54 -8.19
N VAL A 74 -7.16 2.81 -9.23
CA VAL A 74 -6.70 3.05 -10.62
C VAL A 74 -7.20 4.35 -11.25
N ASP A 75 -8.39 4.80 -10.87
CA ASP A 75 -9.04 6.00 -11.41
C ASP A 75 -9.60 6.87 -10.28
N ALA A 76 -9.64 8.19 -10.50
CA ALA A 76 -10.32 9.12 -9.60
C ALA A 76 -11.83 8.79 -9.45
N VAL A 77 -12.39 9.01 -8.27
CA VAL A 77 -13.79 8.65 -7.99
C VAL A 77 -14.77 9.62 -8.66
N GLU A 78 -15.38 9.15 -9.76
CA GLU A 78 -16.51 9.82 -10.41
C GLU A 78 -17.87 9.32 -9.87
N ASP A 79 -18.06 8.01 -9.73
CA ASP A 79 -19.32 7.41 -9.26
C ASP A 79 -19.34 7.26 -7.73
N THR A 80 -19.91 8.28 -7.07
CA THR A 80 -20.11 8.30 -5.61
C THR A 80 -21.49 7.74 -5.20
N THR A 81 -22.05 6.77 -5.93
CA THR A 81 -23.34 6.12 -5.61
C THR A 81 -23.23 4.74 -4.97
N ILE A 82 -22.02 4.17 -4.85
CA ILE A 82 -21.79 2.93 -4.11
C ILE A 82 -22.13 3.15 -2.63
N ASP A 83 -23.02 2.30 -2.12
CA ASP A 83 -23.42 2.24 -0.72
C ASP A 83 -22.29 1.61 0.12
N ALA A 84 -21.49 2.46 0.78
CA ALA A 84 -20.43 2.07 1.71
C ALA A 84 -20.27 3.14 2.81
N ASP A 85 -19.88 2.77 4.02
CA ASP A 85 -19.61 3.74 5.10
C ASP A 85 -18.27 4.45 4.91
N ILE A 86 -17.31 3.75 4.31
CA ILE A 86 -15.91 4.15 4.15
C ILE A 86 -15.49 3.99 2.68
N TRP A 87 -14.72 4.95 2.18
CA TRP A 87 -14.09 4.93 0.87
C TRP A 87 -12.57 5.03 1.05
N ASP A 88 -11.83 4.08 0.51
CA ASP A 88 -10.38 4.15 0.36
C ASP A 88 -10.04 4.49 -1.10
N ILE A 89 -9.27 5.56 -1.29
CA ILE A 89 -9.06 6.17 -2.60
C ILE A 89 -7.62 6.67 -2.74
N ASP A 90 -7.08 6.67 -3.96
CA ASP A 90 -5.73 7.17 -4.20
C ASP A 90 -5.56 8.64 -3.76
N LEU A 91 -4.54 8.90 -2.93
CA LEU A 91 -4.24 10.22 -2.37
C LEU A 91 -3.92 11.27 -3.43
N PHE A 92 -3.25 10.91 -4.52
CA PHE A 92 -2.78 11.86 -5.52
C PHE A 92 -3.88 12.19 -6.52
N ASP A 93 -4.54 11.18 -7.06
CA ASP A 93 -5.47 11.30 -8.18
C ASP A 93 -6.84 11.85 -7.79
N ASN A 94 -7.21 11.76 -6.50
CA ASN A 94 -8.45 12.33 -5.98
C ASN A 94 -8.26 13.76 -5.45
N THR A 95 -9.26 14.63 -5.66
CA THR A 95 -9.21 16.03 -5.23
C THR A 95 -9.84 16.25 -3.85
N ALA A 96 -9.52 17.37 -3.20
CA ALA A 96 -10.21 17.77 -1.96
C ALA A 96 -11.73 17.95 -2.17
N GLU A 97 -12.18 18.29 -3.38
CA GLU A 97 -13.60 18.38 -3.74
C GLU A 97 -14.25 16.99 -3.81
N THR A 98 -13.54 15.99 -4.34
CA THR A 98 -13.96 14.57 -4.32
C THR A 98 -14.15 14.08 -2.88
N ILE A 99 -13.15 14.31 -2.02
CA ILE A 99 -13.21 13.95 -0.58
C ILE A 99 -14.37 14.66 0.13
N THR A 100 -14.52 15.96 -0.09
CA THR A 100 -15.62 16.76 0.48
C THR A 100 -16.99 16.26 -0.01
N THR A 101 -17.10 15.85 -1.28
CA THR A 101 -18.34 15.29 -1.85
C THR A 101 -18.72 13.96 -1.19
N LEU A 102 -17.75 13.08 -0.95
CA LEU A 102 -17.96 11.84 -0.20
C LEU A 102 -18.36 12.12 1.26
N GLN A 103 -17.66 13.02 1.95
CA GLN A 103 -17.95 13.37 3.34
C GLN A 103 -19.33 14.04 3.51
N ASN A 104 -19.76 14.87 2.57
CA ASN A 104 -21.09 15.48 2.55
C ASN A 104 -22.23 14.45 2.38
N LYS A 105 -21.93 13.26 1.85
CA LYS A 105 -22.86 12.11 1.80
C LYS A 105 -22.83 11.25 3.07
N GLY A 106 -21.97 11.58 4.04
CA GLY A 106 -21.83 10.89 5.33
C GLY A 106 -20.62 9.96 5.42
N HIS A 107 -19.99 9.62 4.28
CA HIS A 107 -18.87 8.68 4.22
C HIS A 107 -17.66 9.14 5.05
N LYS A 108 -16.77 8.21 5.38
CA LYS A 108 -15.39 8.51 5.77
C LYS A 108 -14.47 8.19 4.59
N VAL A 109 -13.38 8.94 4.48
CA VAL A 109 -12.40 8.79 3.40
C VAL A 109 -11.04 8.43 3.98
N ILE A 110 -10.54 7.28 3.59
CA ILE A 110 -9.15 6.85 3.74
C ILE A 110 -8.43 7.24 2.43
N CYS A 111 -7.17 7.64 2.55
CA CYS A 111 -6.35 8.05 1.42
C CYS A 111 -5.14 7.13 1.31
N TYR A 112 -5.16 6.28 0.29
CA TYR A 112 -4.08 5.37 -0.09
C TYR A 112 -2.85 6.12 -0.59
N PHE A 113 -1.66 5.67 -0.19
CA PHE A 113 -0.40 5.97 -0.89
C PHE A 113 0.63 4.89 -0.58
N SER A 114 1.51 4.54 -1.52
CA SER A 114 2.65 3.69 -1.15
C SER A 114 3.62 4.44 -0.24
N ALA A 115 3.97 3.81 0.89
CA ALA A 115 4.95 4.33 1.84
C ALA A 115 6.28 3.55 1.76
N GLY A 116 6.23 2.27 1.37
CA GLY A 116 7.39 1.40 1.23
C GLY A 116 8.02 1.36 -0.17
N THR A 117 7.39 1.96 -1.18
CA THR A 117 7.93 2.00 -2.56
C THR A 117 7.94 3.40 -3.19
N TYR A 118 8.85 3.54 -4.14
CA TYR A 118 8.90 4.60 -5.14
C TYR A 118 8.07 4.18 -6.34
N GLU A 119 7.27 5.10 -6.87
CA GLU A 119 6.34 4.92 -7.98
C GLU A 119 6.66 5.97 -9.06
N ASP A 120 7.17 5.58 -10.23
CA ASP A 120 7.75 6.53 -11.20
C ASP A 120 6.76 7.52 -11.86
N TRP A 121 5.46 7.28 -11.68
CA TRP A 121 4.37 8.13 -12.16
C TRP A 121 3.95 9.24 -11.18
N ARG A 122 4.44 9.24 -9.93
CA ARG A 122 3.99 10.21 -8.90
C ARG A 122 4.57 11.61 -9.13
N PRO A 123 3.84 12.69 -8.80
CA PRO A 123 4.31 14.06 -9.03
C PRO A 123 5.45 14.50 -8.09
N ASP A 124 5.81 13.69 -7.08
CA ASP A 124 6.87 13.97 -6.12
C ASP A 124 8.15 13.14 -6.31
N ILE A 125 8.27 12.38 -7.43
CA ILE A 125 9.43 11.53 -7.76
C ILE A 125 10.79 12.24 -7.66
N SER A 126 10.85 13.54 -7.97
CA SER A 126 12.07 14.34 -7.95
C SER A 126 12.62 14.65 -6.55
N LYS A 127 11.90 14.26 -5.48
CA LYS A 127 12.35 14.39 -4.10
C LYS A 127 13.16 13.18 -3.61
N PHE A 128 13.03 12.03 -4.27
CA PHE A 128 13.72 10.80 -3.85
C PHE A 128 15.19 10.84 -4.27
N ASP A 129 16.08 10.41 -3.38
CA ASP A 129 17.46 10.12 -3.76
C ASP A 129 17.52 8.70 -4.33
N THR A 130 18.23 8.53 -5.45
CA THR A 130 18.56 7.21 -6.01
C THR A 130 19.26 6.27 -5.02
N ALA A 131 19.93 6.81 -4.00
CA ALA A 131 20.56 6.04 -2.91
C ALA A 131 19.54 5.36 -1.98
N ASP A 132 18.27 5.79 -1.99
CA ASP A 132 17.20 5.19 -1.20
C ASP A 132 16.45 4.07 -1.93
N PHE A 133 16.80 3.77 -3.19
CA PHE A 133 16.12 2.76 -4.00
C PHE A 133 16.71 1.34 -3.85
N GLY A 134 15.84 0.39 -3.53
CA GLY A 134 16.11 -1.05 -3.50
C GLY A 134 15.82 -1.74 -4.83
N SER A 135 15.47 -3.03 -4.75
CA SER A 135 15.00 -3.82 -5.90
C SER A 135 13.74 -3.24 -6.53
N ASN A 136 13.49 -3.58 -7.79
CA ASN A 136 12.18 -3.37 -8.41
C ASN A 136 11.14 -4.31 -7.78
N LEU A 137 9.85 -3.99 -7.97
CA LEU A 137 8.77 -4.95 -7.76
C LEU A 137 8.46 -5.60 -9.11
N ASP A 138 8.67 -6.90 -9.25
CA ASP A 138 8.63 -7.58 -10.56
C ASP A 138 7.24 -7.53 -11.23
N GLU A 139 6.17 -7.47 -10.43
CA GLU A 139 4.78 -7.38 -10.91
C GLU A 139 4.34 -5.94 -11.22
N TRP A 140 5.12 -4.94 -10.80
CA TRP A 140 4.76 -3.51 -10.85
C TRP A 140 5.84 -2.68 -11.55
N PRO A 141 5.84 -2.63 -12.90
CA PRO A 141 6.84 -1.87 -13.66
C PRO A 141 6.85 -0.38 -13.30
N GLY A 142 8.03 0.17 -13.04
CA GLY A 142 8.21 1.55 -12.56
C GLY A 142 8.23 1.66 -11.03
N GLU A 143 7.96 0.58 -10.30
CA GLU A 143 7.91 0.55 -8.84
C GLU A 143 9.17 -0.08 -8.22
N ARG A 144 9.67 0.50 -7.11
CA ARG A 144 10.89 0.06 -6.42
C ARG A 144 10.78 0.17 -4.91
N TRP A 145 11.33 -0.79 -4.17
CA TRP A 145 11.41 -0.73 -2.71
C TRP A 145 12.20 0.50 -2.23
N LEU A 146 11.79 1.08 -1.11
CA LEU A 146 12.43 2.25 -0.49
C LEU A 146 13.16 1.90 0.80
N ASN A 147 14.26 2.60 1.03
CA ASN A 147 14.96 2.61 2.31
C ASN A 147 14.15 3.38 3.36
N ILE A 148 13.16 2.72 3.99
CA ILE A 148 12.28 3.29 5.03
C ILE A 148 13.00 3.80 6.29
N LYS A 149 14.31 3.51 6.43
CA LYS A 149 15.20 4.10 7.46
C LYS A 149 15.68 5.52 7.10
N SER A 150 15.59 5.91 5.83
CA SER A 150 16.05 7.21 5.34
C SER A 150 15.24 8.37 5.90
N SER A 151 15.94 9.40 6.37
CA SER A 151 15.30 10.66 6.75
C SER A 151 14.71 11.40 5.54
N SER A 152 15.23 11.17 4.33
CA SER A 152 14.66 11.72 3.10
C SER A 152 13.30 11.09 2.79
N VAL A 153 13.25 9.75 2.74
CA VAL A 153 11.98 9.01 2.58
C VAL A 153 10.96 9.40 3.65
N ARG A 154 11.35 9.49 4.92
CA ARG A 154 10.46 9.93 6.02
C ARG A 154 9.95 11.36 5.83
N ALA A 155 10.77 12.29 5.34
CA ALA A 155 10.33 13.65 5.02
C ALA A 155 9.35 13.71 3.83
N ILE A 156 9.53 12.85 2.82
CA ILE A 156 8.58 12.69 1.71
C ILE A 156 7.25 12.15 2.23
N MET A 157 7.26 11.10 3.07
CA MET A 157 6.02 10.55 3.64
C MET A 157 5.31 11.54 4.57
N SER A 158 6.04 12.32 5.39
CA SER A 158 5.45 13.42 6.17
C SER A 158 4.80 14.47 5.25
N SER A 159 5.39 14.75 4.08
CA SER A 159 4.78 15.61 3.05
C SER A 159 3.53 15.00 2.39
N ARG A 160 3.48 13.67 2.18
CA ARG A 160 2.29 12.95 1.70
C ARG A 160 1.17 13.00 2.76
N LEU A 161 1.50 12.85 4.04
CA LEU A 161 0.57 13.02 5.16
C LEU A 161 0.06 14.47 5.31
N ASP A 162 0.90 15.48 5.04
CA ASP A 162 0.45 16.88 4.94
C ASP A 162 -0.55 17.07 3.80
N MET A 163 -0.32 16.45 2.63
CA MET A 163 -1.25 16.48 1.51
C MET A 163 -2.59 15.82 1.87
N ALA A 164 -2.55 14.63 2.49
CA ALA A 164 -3.75 13.93 2.95
C ALA A 164 -4.57 14.79 3.92
N LYS A 165 -3.89 15.44 4.87
CA LYS A 165 -4.54 16.35 5.82
C LYS A 165 -5.16 17.57 5.13
N GLN A 166 -4.46 18.15 4.15
CA GLN A 166 -4.95 19.31 3.38
C GLN A 166 -6.13 18.98 2.47
N LYS A 167 -6.14 17.78 1.87
CA LYS A 167 -7.27 17.29 1.06
C LYS A 167 -8.49 16.88 1.91
N GLY A 168 -8.31 16.65 3.21
CA GLY A 168 -9.39 16.39 4.16
C GLY A 168 -9.60 14.92 4.53
N CYS A 169 -8.62 14.05 4.25
CA CYS A 169 -8.68 12.62 4.57
C CYS A 169 -8.99 12.38 6.07
N ASN A 170 -9.82 11.39 6.38
CA ASN A 170 -10.11 10.97 7.76
C ASN A 170 -9.05 9.99 8.28
N GLY A 171 -8.37 9.31 7.38
CA GLY A 171 -7.17 8.54 7.65
C GLY A 171 -6.41 8.18 6.37
N VAL A 172 -5.41 7.33 6.51
CA VAL A 172 -4.51 6.93 5.42
C VAL A 172 -4.27 5.42 5.42
N ASP A 173 -4.05 4.88 4.22
CA ASP A 173 -3.59 3.51 3.99
C ASP A 173 -2.18 3.55 3.36
N PRO A 174 -1.11 3.38 4.16
CA PRO A 174 0.25 3.40 3.66
C PRO A 174 0.67 1.99 3.22
N ASP A 175 0.86 1.79 1.92
CA ASP A 175 1.18 0.47 1.34
C ASP A 175 2.67 0.11 1.40
N ASN A 176 2.96 -1.15 1.10
CA ASN A 176 4.30 -1.75 0.96
C ASN A 176 5.14 -1.71 2.24
N ILE A 177 4.50 -1.70 3.41
CA ILE A 177 5.18 -1.67 4.71
C ILE A 177 5.85 -2.99 5.09
N ASP A 178 5.65 -4.04 4.31
CA ASP A 178 6.10 -5.43 4.49
C ASP A 178 7.30 -5.79 3.60
N ALA A 179 8.07 -4.79 3.16
CA ALA A 179 9.31 -4.94 2.41
C ALA A 179 10.29 -5.97 3.00
N TYR A 180 10.26 -6.22 4.32
CA TYR A 180 11.08 -7.23 5.00
C TYR A 180 10.75 -8.67 4.61
N GLY A 181 9.52 -8.97 4.17
CA GLY A 181 9.12 -10.28 3.65
C GLY A 181 9.52 -10.51 2.19
N ASN A 182 10.04 -9.47 1.51
CA ASN A 182 10.29 -9.44 0.07
C ASN A 182 11.78 -9.32 -0.27
N GLU A 183 12.17 -9.57 -1.52
CA GLU A 183 13.54 -9.38 -2.02
C GLU A 183 13.89 -7.88 -2.22
N ASN A 184 13.78 -7.09 -1.15
CA ASN A 184 13.85 -5.62 -1.18
C ASN A 184 15.21 -5.02 -1.60
N GLY A 185 16.30 -5.80 -1.59
CA GLY A 185 17.64 -5.33 -1.98
C GLY A 185 18.32 -4.36 -1.00
N LEU A 186 17.68 -4.05 0.14
CA LEU A 186 18.08 -3.05 1.12
C LEU A 186 18.38 -3.64 2.51
N GLY A 187 18.11 -4.93 2.71
CA GLY A 187 18.26 -5.61 4.01
C GLY A 187 17.30 -5.06 5.07
N LEU A 188 16.06 -4.72 4.67
CA LEU A 188 15.01 -4.30 5.60
C LEU A 188 14.53 -5.47 6.46
N THR A 189 14.14 -5.15 7.68
CA THR A 189 13.71 -6.13 8.71
C THR A 189 12.34 -5.73 9.29
N GLU A 190 11.65 -6.69 9.92
CA GLU A 190 10.42 -6.43 10.70
C GLU A 190 10.58 -5.21 11.63
N ALA A 191 11.74 -5.10 12.29
CA ALA A 191 12.04 -4.00 13.22
C ALA A 191 12.13 -2.63 12.51
N ASP A 192 12.64 -2.58 11.27
CA ASP A 192 12.68 -1.36 10.47
C ASP A 192 11.26 -0.90 10.09
N SER A 193 10.38 -1.84 9.73
CA SER A 193 8.98 -1.57 9.42
C SER A 193 8.14 -1.21 10.64
N ILE A 194 8.37 -1.84 11.80
CA ILE A 194 7.71 -1.48 13.06
C ILE A 194 8.09 -0.05 13.48
N ASP A 195 9.34 0.35 13.33
CA ASP A 195 9.78 1.73 13.59
C ASP A 195 9.18 2.73 12.59
N PHE A 196 9.17 2.39 11.31
CA PHE A 196 8.59 3.23 10.25
C PHE A 196 7.06 3.40 10.41
N LEU A 197 6.33 2.32 10.69
CA LEU A 197 4.90 2.37 11.01
C LEU A 197 4.60 3.15 12.30
N THR A 198 5.47 3.06 13.31
CA THR A 198 5.36 3.87 14.53
C THR A 198 5.54 5.36 14.22
N PHE A 199 6.47 5.71 13.33
CA PHE A 199 6.63 7.07 12.79
C PHE A 199 5.38 7.53 12.02
N LEU A 200 4.90 6.74 11.05
CA LEU A 200 3.72 7.08 10.23
C LEU A 200 2.45 7.23 11.07
N ALA A 201 2.26 6.38 12.08
CA ALA A 201 1.12 6.49 13.00
C ALA A 201 1.19 7.76 13.84
N SER A 202 2.35 8.07 14.44
CA SER A 202 2.56 9.32 15.18
C SER A 202 2.32 10.55 14.31
N GLU A 203 2.79 10.54 13.07
CA GLU A 203 2.63 11.64 12.10
C GLU A 203 1.19 11.79 11.59
N SER A 204 0.44 10.69 11.48
CA SER A 204 -0.98 10.70 11.12
C SER A 204 -1.83 11.21 12.29
N HIS A 205 -1.58 10.70 13.50
CA HIS A 205 -2.29 11.09 14.72
C HIS A 205 -2.04 12.56 15.09
N SER A 206 -0.81 13.07 14.91
CA SER A 206 -0.50 14.50 15.14
C SER A 206 -1.28 15.43 14.21
N ARG A 207 -1.62 14.95 13.00
CA ARG A 207 -2.50 15.61 12.02
C ARG A 207 -3.99 15.33 12.28
N GLY A 208 -4.34 14.54 13.30
CA GLY A 208 -5.72 14.14 13.59
C GLY A 208 -6.33 13.25 12.51
N MET A 209 -5.49 12.47 11.82
CA MET A 209 -5.87 11.42 10.88
C MET A 209 -5.65 10.06 11.51
N SER A 210 -6.37 9.05 11.02
CA SER A 210 -6.25 7.65 11.44
C SER A 210 -5.34 6.88 10.48
N ILE A 211 -4.85 5.70 10.86
CA ILE A 211 -3.93 4.89 10.03
C ILE A 211 -4.26 3.40 10.09
N GLY A 212 -4.08 2.71 8.96
CA GLY A 212 -4.16 1.25 8.83
C GLY A 212 -2.81 0.54 8.87
N LEU A 213 -2.85 -0.77 9.11
CA LEU A 213 -1.80 -1.70 8.70
C LEU A 213 -2.22 -2.40 7.40
N LYS A 214 -1.51 -2.14 6.31
CA LYS A 214 -1.67 -2.86 5.05
C LYS A 214 -0.82 -4.15 5.08
N ASN A 215 -1.45 -5.31 4.95
CA ASN A 215 -0.83 -6.64 5.05
C ASN A 215 0.04 -6.78 6.33
N GLY A 216 1.28 -7.29 6.26
CA GLY A 216 2.22 -7.33 7.40
C GLY A 216 1.73 -8.12 8.63
N GLY A 217 1.08 -9.27 8.41
CA GLY A 217 0.43 -10.08 9.46
C GLY A 217 1.34 -10.49 10.62
N ASP A 218 2.62 -10.72 10.35
CA ASP A 218 3.65 -11.11 11.31
C ASP A 218 4.06 -9.99 12.29
N ILE A 219 3.90 -8.71 11.93
CA ILE A 219 4.20 -7.58 12.84
C ILE A 219 2.99 -7.04 13.62
N ILE A 220 1.78 -7.59 13.42
CA ILE A 220 0.52 -7.15 14.06
C ILE A 220 0.70 -6.94 15.57
N GLY A 221 1.29 -7.91 16.26
CA GLY A 221 1.48 -7.87 17.73
C GLY A 221 2.29 -6.67 18.24
N SER A 222 3.09 -6.03 17.38
CA SER A 222 3.94 -4.88 17.71
C SER A 222 3.29 -3.52 17.37
N VAL A 223 2.30 -3.50 16.48
CA VAL A 223 1.72 -2.26 15.91
C VAL A 223 0.21 -2.10 16.13
N ILE A 224 -0.52 -3.16 16.49
CA ILE A 224 -1.99 -3.15 16.62
C ILE A 224 -2.52 -2.10 17.60
N ASP A 225 -1.75 -1.66 18.59
CA ASP A 225 -2.09 -0.58 19.52
C ASP A 225 -2.13 0.80 18.84
N LYS A 226 -1.30 1.02 17.82
CA LYS A 226 -1.14 2.27 17.06
C LYS A 226 -2.13 2.38 15.89
N MET A 227 -2.52 1.26 15.30
CA MET A 227 -3.37 1.21 14.11
C MET A 227 -4.86 1.27 14.45
N GLN A 228 -5.68 1.77 13.52
CA GLN A 228 -7.15 1.86 13.67
C GLN A 228 -7.86 0.73 12.91
N TRP A 229 -7.23 0.13 11.91
CA TRP A 229 -7.71 -1.03 11.15
C TRP A 229 -6.53 -1.81 10.57
N SER A 230 -6.82 -2.95 9.95
CA SER A 230 -5.96 -3.55 8.94
C SER A 230 -6.64 -3.44 7.58
N VAL A 231 -5.87 -3.19 6.52
CA VAL A 231 -6.24 -3.54 5.16
C VAL A 231 -5.48 -4.83 4.84
N ASN A 232 -6.17 -5.85 4.34
CA ASN A 232 -5.53 -7.10 3.97
C ASN A 232 -6.02 -7.56 2.59
N GLU A 233 -5.10 -8.07 1.81
CA GLU A 233 -5.35 -8.76 0.55
C GLU A 233 -5.20 -10.27 0.74
N GLN A 234 -6.12 -11.03 0.15
CA GLN A 234 -5.99 -12.45 -0.15
C GLN A 234 -5.79 -13.41 1.04
N CYS A 235 -6.18 -13.06 2.27
CA CYS A 235 -6.00 -13.99 3.38
C CYS A 235 -6.85 -15.27 3.25
N ALA A 236 -7.91 -15.28 2.45
CA ALA A 236 -8.70 -16.49 2.20
C ALA A 236 -8.03 -17.39 1.14
N GLU A 237 -7.39 -16.80 0.12
CA GLU A 237 -6.61 -17.56 -0.87
C GLU A 237 -5.38 -18.22 -0.24
N TYR A 238 -4.74 -17.56 0.73
CA TYR A 238 -3.50 -18.03 1.38
C TYR A 238 -3.69 -18.71 2.75
N ASP A 239 -4.93 -18.93 3.22
CA ASP A 239 -5.27 -19.50 4.54
C ASP A 239 -4.71 -18.69 5.75
N GLU A 240 -4.59 -17.36 5.62
CA GLU A 240 -3.94 -16.48 6.60
C GLU A 240 -4.92 -15.70 7.52
N CYS A 241 -6.24 -15.77 7.31
CA CYS A 241 -7.18 -14.87 7.98
C CYS A 241 -7.20 -14.98 9.53
N GLU A 242 -6.75 -16.10 10.12
CA GLU A 242 -6.60 -16.20 11.59
C GLU A 242 -5.65 -15.14 12.15
N THR A 243 -4.59 -14.80 11.42
CA THR A 243 -3.59 -13.79 11.79
C THR A 243 -4.21 -12.39 11.89
N TYR A 244 -4.99 -12.02 10.88
CA TYR A 244 -5.63 -10.70 10.80
C TYR A 244 -6.84 -10.57 11.75
N ALA A 245 -7.46 -11.67 12.16
CA ALA A 245 -8.62 -11.68 13.04
C ALA A 245 -8.38 -10.98 14.39
N ALA A 246 -7.12 -10.91 14.85
CA ALA A 246 -6.68 -10.15 16.01
C ALA A 246 -7.18 -8.69 16.04
N PHE A 247 -7.34 -8.03 14.88
CA PHE A 247 -7.96 -6.69 14.81
C PHE A 247 -9.43 -6.71 15.22
N THR A 248 -10.20 -7.67 14.69
CA THR A 248 -11.65 -7.78 14.99
C THR A 248 -11.93 -8.25 16.42
N GLU A 249 -11.00 -8.97 17.05
CA GLU A 249 -11.07 -9.32 18.47
C GLU A 249 -11.03 -8.08 19.39
N VAL A 250 -10.31 -7.03 18.97
CA VAL A 250 -10.27 -5.72 19.66
C VAL A 250 -11.20 -4.68 19.01
N ASN A 251 -12.20 -5.13 18.24
CA ASN A 251 -13.21 -4.31 17.57
C ASN A 251 -12.65 -3.24 16.59
N LYS A 252 -11.53 -3.55 15.94
CA LYS A 252 -11.00 -2.81 14.79
C LYS A 252 -11.36 -3.59 13.51
N PRO A 253 -11.78 -2.94 12.41
CA PRO A 253 -12.09 -3.68 11.19
C PRO A 253 -10.82 -4.24 10.53
N VAL A 254 -11.02 -5.34 9.82
CA VAL A 254 -10.15 -5.77 8.73
C VAL A 254 -10.91 -5.45 7.45
N PHE A 255 -10.37 -4.52 6.67
CA PHE A 255 -10.82 -4.20 5.33
C PHE A 255 -10.17 -5.21 4.39
N HIS A 256 -10.95 -6.23 4.02
CA HIS A 256 -10.44 -7.43 3.40
C HIS A 256 -10.78 -7.45 1.90
N ILE A 257 -9.76 -7.61 1.07
CA ILE A 257 -9.86 -7.67 -0.38
C ILE A 257 -9.56 -9.09 -0.84
N GLU A 258 -10.51 -9.71 -1.53
CA GLU A 258 -10.26 -10.89 -2.36
C GLU A 258 -10.32 -10.50 -3.84
N TYR A 259 -9.53 -11.17 -4.67
CA TYR A 259 -9.43 -10.81 -6.09
C TYR A 259 -10.20 -11.77 -7.00
N SER A 260 -10.87 -11.22 -8.01
CA SER A 260 -11.71 -11.96 -8.96
C SER A 260 -10.96 -12.97 -9.84
N GLY A 261 -9.63 -12.84 -9.91
CA GLY A 261 -8.76 -13.59 -10.83
C GLY A 261 -8.88 -13.18 -12.30
N GLU A 262 -9.84 -12.32 -12.65
CA GLU A 262 -10.02 -11.81 -14.01
C GLU A 262 -9.16 -10.55 -14.22
N THR A 263 -7.94 -10.73 -14.74
CA THR A 263 -7.16 -9.63 -15.31
C THR A 263 -7.82 -9.13 -16.59
N ILE A 264 -8.53 -8.00 -16.52
CA ILE A 264 -8.97 -7.30 -17.73
C ILE A 264 -7.73 -6.67 -18.36
N GLU A 265 -7.19 -7.31 -19.42
CA GLU A 265 -6.09 -6.75 -20.20
C GLU A 265 -6.46 -5.35 -20.72
N SER A 266 -5.58 -4.38 -20.49
CA SER A 266 -5.68 -3.05 -21.09
C SER A 266 -5.52 -3.18 -22.60
N GLY A 267 -6.61 -2.97 -23.33
CA GLY A 267 -6.78 -3.45 -24.70
C GLY A 267 -5.65 -3.09 -25.67
N GLY A 268 -4.81 -4.09 -25.98
CA GLY A 268 -3.96 -4.06 -27.16
C GLY A 268 -4.83 -4.03 -28.43
N SER A 269 -4.42 -3.25 -29.43
CA SER A 269 -5.12 -3.10 -30.70
C SER A 269 -5.05 -4.39 -31.55
N GLY A 270 -5.85 -5.38 -31.20
CA GLY A 270 -6.00 -6.64 -31.94
C GLY A 270 -6.77 -6.44 -33.24
N ASP A 271 -6.06 -6.47 -34.36
CA ASP A 271 -6.63 -6.47 -35.71
C ASP A 271 -7.46 -7.76 -35.94
N THR A 272 -8.78 -7.64 -35.93
CA THR A 272 -9.69 -8.77 -36.15
C THR A 272 -9.81 -9.11 -37.64
N SER A 273 -8.84 -9.85 -38.17
CA SER A 273 -9.01 -10.59 -39.43
C SER A 273 -9.42 -12.05 -39.14
N VAL A 274 -10.73 -12.29 -39.13
CA VAL A 274 -11.30 -13.65 -39.03
C VAL A 274 -11.02 -14.42 -40.32
N SER A 275 -10.36 -15.56 -40.21
CA SER A 275 -10.25 -16.56 -41.28
C SER A 275 -10.62 -17.93 -40.74
N THR A 276 -11.82 -18.40 -41.10
CA THR A 276 -12.31 -19.76 -40.80
C THR A 276 -11.95 -20.72 -41.93
N ALA A 277 -11.21 -21.79 -41.63
CA ALA A 277 -11.24 -23.04 -42.41
C ALA A 277 -10.81 -24.23 -41.55
N GLU A 278 -11.54 -25.34 -41.69
CA GLU A 278 -11.27 -26.63 -41.04
C GLU A 278 -10.02 -27.31 -41.62
N THR A 279 -9.38 -28.21 -40.86
CA THR A 279 -9.51 -29.68 -41.03
C THR A 279 -8.54 -30.42 -40.09
N ALA A 280 -8.97 -31.57 -39.56
CA ALA A 280 -8.18 -32.40 -38.65
C ALA A 280 -7.07 -33.24 -39.35
N THR A 281 -5.97 -33.50 -38.63
CA THR A 281 -5.31 -34.81 -38.61
C THR A 281 -4.40 -34.95 -37.38
N ALA A 282 -4.31 -36.17 -36.83
CA ALA A 282 -3.37 -36.51 -35.77
C ALA A 282 -2.03 -37.01 -36.35
N SER A 283 -0.92 -36.80 -35.64
CA SER A 283 0.32 -37.57 -35.81
C SER A 283 1.17 -37.54 -34.54
N GLU A 284 1.91 -38.62 -34.31
CA GLU A 284 2.72 -38.87 -33.11
C GLU A 284 4.08 -38.15 -33.11
N ALA A 285 4.74 -38.26 -31.95
CA ALA A 285 6.06 -37.73 -31.61
C ALA A 285 7.22 -38.20 -32.51
N THR A 286 8.32 -37.44 -32.51
CA THR A 286 9.66 -38.05 -32.37
C THR A 286 10.62 -37.12 -31.63
N SER A 287 11.47 -37.71 -30.79
CA SER A 287 12.58 -37.06 -30.10
C SER A 287 13.84 -37.01 -30.97
N THR A 288 14.68 -35.99 -30.80
CA THR A 288 16.15 -36.16 -30.87
C THR A 288 16.86 -35.14 -29.99
N ALA A 289 17.79 -35.64 -29.18
CA ALA A 289 18.76 -34.82 -28.45
C ALA A 289 20.17 -35.16 -28.94
N THR A 290 21.06 -34.17 -29.04
CA THR A 290 22.51 -34.39 -29.16
C THR A 290 23.25 -33.32 -28.38
N ALA A 291 24.25 -33.71 -27.59
CA ALA A 291 25.07 -32.84 -26.76
C ALA A 291 26.57 -33.05 -27.06
N ILE A 292 27.33 -31.96 -27.10
CA ILE A 292 28.81 -31.89 -27.10
C ILE A 292 29.14 -30.56 -26.38
N VAL A 293 29.61 -30.48 -25.13
CA VAL A 293 30.88 -30.95 -24.51
C VAL A 293 32.12 -30.10 -24.89
N THR A 294 32.29 -28.96 -24.18
CA THR A 294 33.52 -28.43 -23.50
C THR A 294 34.89 -28.33 -24.22
N PRO A 295 35.93 -27.66 -23.65
CA PRO A 295 36.01 -26.38 -22.92
C PRO A 295 37.22 -25.49 -23.37
N ALA A 296 37.46 -24.35 -22.68
CA ALA A 296 38.73 -24.01 -22.00
C ALA A 296 39.29 -22.57 -22.17
N SER A 297 39.99 -22.11 -21.11
CA SER A 297 41.12 -21.16 -21.08
C SER A 297 40.87 -19.65 -20.92
N SER A 298 41.06 -19.18 -19.68
CA SER A 298 41.67 -17.87 -19.31
C SER A 298 43.22 -18.04 -19.23
N PRO A 299 44.06 -17.08 -18.78
CA PRO A 299 43.82 -15.71 -18.29
C PRO A 299 44.85 -14.65 -18.83
N SER A 300 45.06 -13.57 -18.04
CA SER A 300 46.09 -12.50 -18.15
C SER A 300 45.63 -11.24 -18.89
N ALA A 301 45.97 -10.00 -18.53
CA ALA A 301 46.29 -9.25 -17.29
C ALA A 301 46.79 -7.85 -17.77
N ALA A 302 46.69 -6.85 -16.89
CA ALA A 302 47.01 -5.42 -17.07
C ALA A 302 48.16 -5.01 -18.03
N GLU A 303 48.00 -3.83 -18.67
CA GLU A 303 48.94 -2.72 -18.44
C GLU A 303 48.37 -1.31 -18.75
N THR A 304 48.94 -0.31 -18.08
CA THR A 304 48.65 1.14 -18.14
C THR A 304 49.39 1.86 -19.26
N ALA A 305 48.79 2.90 -19.87
CA ALA A 305 49.50 4.14 -20.24
C ALA A 305 48.54 5.31 -20.58
N THR A 306 48.77 6.47 -19.97
CA THR A 306 48.30 7.80 -20.43
C THR A 306 49.30 8.37 -21.44
N PRO A 307 48.94 9.38 -22.24
CA PRO A 307 49.63 10.67 -22.03
C PRO A 307 48.75 11.92 -22.15
N THR A 308 49.27 13.04 -21.65
CA THR A 308 48.64 14.37 -21.56
C THR A 308 49.38 15.38 -22.45
N ALA A 309 48.64 16.26 -23.15
CA ALA A 309 48.99 17.67 -23.47
C ALA A 309 47.72 18.36 -24.04
N THR A 310 47.16 19.48 -23.54
CA THR A 310 47.62 20.90 -23.56
C THR A 310 48.06 21.39 -24.95
N ALA A 311 47.70 22.55 -25.53
CA ALA A 311 46.92 23.75 -25.14
C ALA A 311 46.21 24.31 -26.43
N THR A 312 45.52 25.46 -26.56
CA THR A 312 45.34 26.70 -25.75
C THR A 312 44.00 27.38 -26.13
N ALA A 313 43.67 28.56 -25.56
CA ALA A 313 42.51 29.40 -25.89
C ALA A 313 42.83 30.56 -26.88
N THR A 314 41.78 31.26 -27.35
CA THR A 314 41.73 32.74 -27.49
C THR A 314 40.30 33.24 -27.59
N ASP A 315 40.00 34.32 -26.86
CA ASP A 315 38.74 35.09 -26.86
C ASP A 315 38.52 35.91 -28.14
N THR A 316 37.31 36.48 -28.32
CA THR A 316 37.09 37.95 -28.29
C THR A 316 35.60 38.32 -28.20
N ASP A 317 35.33 39.46 -27.57
CA ASP A 317 34.02 40.04 -27.22
C ASP A 317 33.23 40.68 -28.40
N GLY A 318 32.00 41.14 -28.14
CA GLY A 318 31.25 42.06 -29.02
C GLY A 318 29.77 42.24 -28.64
N ASP A 319 29.41 43.42 -28.13
CA ASP A 319 28.11 43.75 -27.51
C ASP A 319 26.94 44.13 -28.46
N ASP A 320 25.75 44.23 -27.84
CA ASP A 320 24.66 45.21 -28.02
C ASP A 320 23.40 45.00 -28.91
N GLU A 321 22.28 45.25 -28.22
CA GLU A 321 20.96 45.84 -28.58
C GLU A 321 19.86 45.14 -29.43
N GLU A 322 18.79 44.79 -28.69
CA GLU A 322 17.35 45.17 -28.86
C GLU A 322 16.43 44.63 -29.99
N ALA A 323 15.16 44.47 -29.57
CA ALA A 323 13.90 44.48 -30.33
C ALA A 323 13.46 43.32 -31.26
N ASP A 324 12.63 42.45 -30.66
CA ASP A 324 11.20 42.27 -30.99
C ASP A 324 10.68 41.01 -31.76
N THR A 325 9.53 40.53 -31.27
CA THR A 325 8.61 39.50 -31.80
C THR A 325 9.16 38.18 -32.37
N SER A 326 8.96 37.08 -31.65
CA SER A 326 7.84 36.16 -31.93
C SER A 326 7.83 34.99 -30.95
N ALA A 327 6.64 34.45 -30.65
CA ALA A 327 6.48 33.34 -29.74
C ALA A 327 6.80 32.01 -30.43
N ASP A 328 7.76 31.26 -29.88
CA ASP A 328 7.73 29.80 -30.00
C ASP A 328 7.58 29.19 -28.60
N THR A 329 6.56 28.37 -28.44
CA THR A 329 6.29 27.63 -27.22
C THR A 329 6.43 26.16 -27.57
N THR A 330 7.59 25.59 -27.27
CA THR A 330 7.84 24.15 -27.33
C THR A 330 6.90 23.46 -26.34
N LYS A 331 5.71 23.11 -26.82
CA LYS A 331 4.71 22.35 -26.07
C LYS A 331 5.25 20.96 -25.81
N GLU A 332 5.74 20.77 -24.59
CA GLU A 332 5.98 19.46 -24.03
C GLU A 332 4.70 18.61 -24.16
N GLN A 333 4.84 17.46 -24.82
CA GLN A 333 3.72 16.74 -25.39
C GLN A 333 3.04 15.89 -24.31
N LYS A 334 2.13 16.52 -23.55
CA LYS A 334 1.28 15.81 -22.57
C LYS A 334 0.58 14.64 -23.24
N HIS A 335 0.98 13.42 -22.89
CA HIS A 335 0.26 12.18 -23.20
C HIS A 335 -1.06 12.15 -22.40
N ARG A 336 -2.04 12.90 -22.89
CA ARG A 336 -3.44 12.72 -22.50
C ARG A 336 -3.96 11.45 -23.15
N TYR A 337 -4.16 10.39 -22.36
CA TYR A 337 -5.05 9.31 -22.79
C TYR A 337 -6.46 9.90 -22.95
N GLY A 338 -6.95 9.91 -24.19
CA GLY A 338 -8.24 10.50 -24.54
C GLY A 338 -9.39 9.52 -24.31
N HIS A 339 -10.52 10.03 -23.82
CA HIS A 339 -11.73 9.25 -23.57
C HIS A 339 -12.15 8.38 -24.77
N GLY A 340 -12.33 7.08 -24.53
CA GLY A 340 -13.11 6.18 -25.38
C GLY A 340 -14.37 5.71 -24.64
N HIS A 341 -15.55 6.25 -24.99
CA HIS A 341 -16.81 5.75 -24.45
C HIS A 341 -17.17 4.37 -25.04
N HIS A 342 -16.65 3.29 -24.48
CA HIS A 342 -17.18 1.94 -24.71
C HIS A 342 -17.94 1.42 -23.51
N LYS A 343 -19.26 1.62 -23.54
CA LYS A 343 -20.21 0.85 -22.70
C LYS A 343 -20.17 -0.61 -23.09
N LEU A 344 -19.30 -1.39 -22.44
CA LEU A 344 -19.44 -2.83 -22.31
C LEU A 344 -19.35 -3.19 -20.84
N ARG A 345 -20.49 -3.17 -20.15
CA ARG A 345 -20.68 -3.90 -18.89
C ARG A 345 -20.71 -5.40 -19.18
N ALA A 346 -19.57 -5.95 -19.59
CA ALA A 346 -19.25 -7.33 -19.24
C ALA A 346 -18.96 -7.31 -17.74
N ARG A 347 -20.01 -7.49 -16.92
CA ARG A 347 -19.77 -7.90 -15.53
C ARG A 347 -19.07 -9.26 -15.63
N ALA A 348 -17.85 -9.35 -15.10
CA ALA A 348 -17.28 -10.62 -14.67
C ALA A 348 -18.40 -11.39 -13.95
N VAL A 349 -18.77 -12.56 -14.48
CA VAL A 349 -19.76 -13.42 -13.81
C VAL A 349 -18.96 -14.18 -12.77
N LEU A 350 -18.73 -13.50 -11.64
CA LEU A 350 -17.86 -14.00 -10.59
C LEU A 350 -18.29 -15.42 -10.21
N SER A 351 -17.33 -16.35 -10.28
CA SER A 351 -17.61 -17.76 -10.03
C SER A 351 -18.30 -17.91 -8.68
N SER A 352 -19.42 -18.62 -8.64
CA SER A 352 -20.14 -18.88 -7.38
C SER A 352 -19.24 -19.56 -6.36
N THR A 353 -18.27 -20.38 -6.82
CA THR A 353 -17.22 -20.97 -5.99
C THR A 353 -16.31 -19.89 -5.38
N LEU A 354 -15.80 -18.95 -6.19
CA LEU A 354 -14.91 -17.89 -5.71
C LEU A 354 -15.60 -16.95 -4.72
N LYS A 355 -16.86 -16.58 -5.00
CA LYS A 355 -17.67 -15.83 -4.03
C LYS A 355 -17.87 -16.62 -2.74
N THR A 356 -18.05 -17.95 -2.84
CA THR A 356 -18.25 -18.80 -1.66
C THR A 356 -16.98 -18.97 -0.84
N SER A 357 -15.79 -19.11 -1.46
CA SER A 357 -14.53 -19.18 -0.72
C SER A 357 -14.22 -17.85 -0.02
N ALA A 358 -14.26 -16.72 -0.73
CA ALA A 358 -14.02 -15.40 -0.17
C ALA A 358 -15.00 -15.06 0.99
N CYS A 359 -16.31 -15.27 0.80
CA CYS A 359 -17.30 -14.88 1.80
C CYS A 359 -17.50 -15.87 2.96
N ASN A 360 -16.92 -17.07 2.90
CA ASN A 360 -17.00 -18.07 3.97
C ASN A 360 -15.60 -18.54 4.42
N ALA A 361 -14.59 -17.70 4.23
CA ALA A 361 -13.22 -17.95 4.64
C ALA A 361 -13.14 -18.12 6.16
N ALA A 362 -12.39 -19.13 6.62
CA ALA A 362 -12.27 -19.43 8.04
C ALA A 362 -11.65 -18.24 8.79
N ASN A 363 -12.24 -17.88 9.94
CA ASN A 363 -11.85 -16.74 10.78
C ASN A 363 -12.10 -15.34 10.17
N ALA A 364 -12.67 -15.23 8.96
CA ALA A 364 -13.03 -13.96 8.33
C ALA A 364 -14.47 -13.48 8.65
N ASP A 365 -15.20 -14.15 9.56
CA ASP A 365 -16.64 -13.91 9.85
C ASP A 365 -17.01 -12.46 10.24
N LYS A 366 -16.01 -11.66 10.65
CA LYS A 366 -16.15 -10.25 11.08
C LYS A 366 -15.42 -9.27 10.16
N PHE A 367 -14.85 -9.75 9.06
CA PHE A 367 -14.09 -8.94 8.14
C PHE A 367 -15.06 -8.19 7.25
N SER A 368 -14.67 -6.99 6.85
CA SER A 368 -15.39 -6.24 5.83
C SER A 368 -14.89 -6.75 4.47
N THR A 369 -15.33 -7.93 4.04
CA THR A 369 -14.84 -8.57 2.82
C THR A 369 -15.48 -7.98 1.57
N VAL A 370 -14.65 -7.52 0.64
CA VAL A 370 -15.02 -7.13 -0.73
C VAL A 370 -14.26 -7.99 -1.72
N ILE A 371 -14.90 -8.31 -2.85
CA ILE A 371 -14.23 -8.93 -3.99
C ILE A 371 -14.03 -7.85 -5.05
N LYS A 372 -12.80 -7.75 -5.57
CA LYS A 372 -12.30 -6.69 -6.46
C LYS A 372 -11.64 -7.27 -7.72
N ASN A 373 -11.50 -6.45 -8.76
CA ASN A 373 -10.55 -6.72 -9.84
C ASN A 373 -9.13 -6.33 -9.37
N MET A 374 -8.08 -6.96 -9.93
CA MET A 374 -6.68 -6.71 -9.54
C MET A 374 -6.26 -5.23 -9.67
N ASN A 375 -6.87 -4.47 -10.58
CA ASN A 375 -6.61 -3.05 -10.78
C ASN A 375 -7.32 -2.14 -9.75
N LEU A 376 -8.13 -2.69 -8.84
CA LEU A 376 -8.90 -1.91 -7.86
C LEU A 376 -9.72 -0.77 -8.51
N ASP A 377 -10.44 -1.11 -9.59
CA ASP A 377 -11.41 -0.22 -10.25
C ASP A 377 -12.66 0.06 -9.39
N ALA A 378 -13.64 0.77 -9.95
CA ALA A 378 -14.90 1.08 -9.26
C ALA A 378 -15.80 -0.14 -9.01
N TRP A 379 -15.55 -1.29 -9.66
CA TRP A 379 -16.39 -2.48 -9.49
C TRP A 379 -16.13 -3.15 -8.13
N VAL A 380 -17.19 -3.60 -7.47
CA VAL A 380 -17.11 -4.26 -6.16
C VAL A 380 -18.27 -5.25 -6.02
N GLU A 381 -17.98 -6.43 -5.48
CA GLU A 381 -18.97 -7.40 -5.01
C GLU A 381 -18.79 -7.60 -3.51
N TYR A 382 -19.89 -7.57 -2.76
CA TYR A 382 -19.87 -7.66 -1.30
C TYR A 382 -20.14 -9.08 -0.80
N CYS A 383 -19.48 -9.43 0.29
CA CYS A 383 -19.95 -10.39 1.26
C CYS A 383 -20.88 -9.69 2.28
#